data_AF-A0A961MUU6-F1
#
_entry.id   AF-A0A961MUU6-F1
#
_cell.length_a   1.000
_cell.length_b   1.000
_cell.length_c   1.000
_cell.angle_alpha   90.00
_cell.angle_beta   90.00
_cell.angle_gamma   90.00
#
_symmetry.space_group_name_H-M   'P 1'
#
loop_
_entity.id
_entity.type
_entity.pdbx_description
1 polymer ?
#
loop_
_entity_poly.entity_id
_entity_poly.type
_entity_poly.pdbx_seq_one_letter_code
_entity_poly.pdbx_strand_id
1 'polypeptide(L)'
;MPTIDTALWLTAAAIIALLVLSGFFSGSETALTASSRAKLRAQADKGSKGAQLALTLTEDGERLIGSVLLGNNLVNILAASLATALFTRLFGDSGVALATLVMTLLVLIFAEV
;
A
#
# COMPACT_ATOMS: atom_id res chain seq x y z
N MET A 1 8.84 -32.42 5.99
CA MET A 1 9.49 -31.18 5.50
C MET A 1 8.46 -30.42 4.70
N PRO A 2 8.29 -29.11 4.86
CA PRO A 2 7.38 -28.34 4.01
C PRO A 2 7.81 -28.54 2.56
N THR A 3 6.91 -29.04 1.73
CA THR A 3 7.16 -29.19 0.29
C THR A 3 7.20 -27.80 -0.31
N ILE A 4 8.38 -27.35 -0.74
CA ILE A 4 8.51 -26.11 -1.51
C ILE A 4 7.88 -26.37 -2.88
N ASP A 5 6.62 -25.97 -3.02
CA ASP A 5 5.79 -26.16 -4.20
C ASP A 5 5.52 -24.82 -4.92
N THR A 6 4.91 -24.91 -6.09
CA THR A 6 4.52 -23.74 -6.89
C THR A 6 3.59 -22.80 -6.12
N ALA A 7 2.74 -23.34 -5.23
CA ALA A 7 1.84 -22.55 -4.42
C ALA A 7 2.59 -21.61 -3.45
N LEU A 8 3.67 -22.06 -2.82
CA LEU A 8 4.50 -21.21 -1.96
C LEU A 8 5.12 -20.04 -2.74
N TRP A 9 5.67 -20.30 -3.93
CA TRP A 9 6.23 -19.26 -4.79
C TRP A 9 5.18 -18.26 -5.27
N LEU A 10 3.99 -18.73 -5.64
CA LEU A 10 2.87 -17.87 -6.01
C LEU A 10 2.42 -16.98 -4.85
N THR A 11 2.32 -17.53 -3.64
CA THR A 11 1.97 -16.75 -2.43
C THR A 11 3.04 -15.70 -2.12
N ALA A 12 4.32 -16.05 -2.20
CA ALA A 12 5.41 -15.11 -2.00
C ALA A 12 5.39 -13.98 -3.05
N ALA A 13 5.18 -14.31 -4.33
CA ALA A 13 5.06 -13.33 -5.40
C ALA A 13 3.84 -12.41 -5.20
N ALA A 14 2.70 -12.97 -4.76
CA ALA A 14 1.51 -12.20 -4.42
C ALA A 14 1.77 -11.22 -3.26
N ILE A 15 2.47 -11.64 -2.21
CA ILE A 15 2.86 -10.75 -1.09
C ILE A 15 3.72 -9.59 -1.60
N ILE A 16 4.72 -9.86 -2.45
CA ILE A 16 5.57 -8.80 -3.01
C ILE A 16 4.75 -7.84 -3.88
N ALA A 17 3.85 -8.35 -4.73
CA ALA A 17 2.98 -7.51 -5.55
C ALA A 17 2.05 -6.63 -4.68
N LEU A 18 1.52 -7.18 -3.58
CA LEU A 18 0.72 -6.42 -2.62
C LEU A 18 1.55 -5.34 -1.91
N LEU A 19 2.79 -5.61 -1.51
CA LEU A 19 3.66 -4.59 -0.90
C LEU A 19 3.95 -3.43 -1.86
N VAL A 20 4.20 -3.73 -3.14
CA VAL A 20 4.38 -2.68 -4.17
C VAL A 20 3.11 -1.85 -4.33
N LEU A 21 1.94 -2.51 -4.35
CA LEU A 21 0.65 -1.84 -4.45
C LEU A 21 0.36 -0.97 -3.21
N SER A 22 0.71 -1.44 -2.02
CA SER A 22 0.59 -0.68 -0.78
C SER A 22 1.46 0.58 -0.81
N GLY A 23 2.72 0.47 -1.25
CA GLY A 23 3.58 1.64 -1.41
C GLY A 23 3.08 2.64 -2.44
N PHE A 24 2.40 2.19 -3.49
CA PHE A 24 1.70 3.10 -4.40
C PHE A 24 0.55 3.86 -3.72
N PHE A 25 -0.27 3.19 -2.91
CA PHE A 25 -1.36 3.85 -2.18
C PHE A 25 -0.82 4.81 -1.12
N SER A 26 0.19 4.41 -0.34
CA SER A 26 0.83 5.28 0.66
C SER A 26 1.48 6.51 0.03
N GLY A 27 2.27 6.34 -1.03
CA GLY A 27 2.85 7.44 -1.78
C GLY A 27 1.79 8.39 -2.37
N SER A 28 0.65 7.85 -2.81
CA SER A 28 -0.48 8.64 -3.28
C SER A 28 -1.12 9.45 -2.15
N GLU A 29 -1.29 8.88 -0.96
CA GLU A 29 -1.79 9.56 0.23
C GLU A 29 -0.85 10.71 0.65
N THR A 30 0.45 10.44 0.77
CA THR A 30 1.45 11.46 1.11
C THR A 30 1.50 12.57 0.06
N ALA A 31 1.42 12.23 -1.23
CA ALA A 31 1.37 13.23 -2.30
C ALA A 31 0.09 14.08 -2.23
N LEU A 32 -1.07 13.45 -2.01
CA LEU A 32 -2.37 14.14 -1.88
C LEU A 32 -2.37 15.08 -0.67
N THR A 33 -1.90 14.62 0.49
CA THR A 33 -1.86 15.40 1.73
C THR A 33 -0.80 16.50 1.71
N ALA A 34 0.35 16.28 1.07
CA ALA A 34 1.40 17.29 0.90
C ALA A 34 1.09 18.32 -0.21
N SER A 35 0.14 18.03 -1.10
CA SER A 35 -0.18 18.92 -2.21
C SER A 35 -0.90 20.20 -1.73
N SER A 36 -0.34 21.36 -2.10
CA SER A 36 -0.93 22.66 -1.74
C SER A 36 -1.99 23.06 -2.77
N ARG A 37 -3.26 23.15 -2.34
CA ARG A 37 -4.36 23.65 -3.17
C ARG A 37 -4.07 25.01 -3.81
N ALA A 38 -3.36 25.90 -3.10
CA ALA A 38 -2.97 27.21 -3.61
C ALA A 38 -1.97 27.12 -4.77
N LYS A 39 -0.97 26.23 -4.66
CA LYS A 39 0.01 25.99 -5.75
C LYS A 39 -0.66 25.33 -6.95
N LEU A 40 -1.57 24.38 -6.73
CA LEU A 40 -2.34 23.73 -7.80
C LEU A 40 -3.22 24.73 -8.55
N ARG A 41 -3.93 25.61 -7.84
CA ARG A 41 -4.70 26.72 -8.46
C ARG A 41 -3.81 27.62 -9.31
N ALA A 42 -2.70 28.10 -8.77
CA ALA A 42 -1.78 28.97 -9.50
C ALA A 42 -1.17 28.31 -10.76
N GLN A 43 -0.99 26.98 -10.77
CA GLN A 43 -0.54 26.25 -11.96
C GLN A 43 -1.68 25.97 -12.94
N ALA A 44 -2.89 25.70 -12.44
CA ALA A 44 -4.08 25.50 -13.25
C ALA A 44 -4.45 26.77 -14.03
N ASP A 45 -4.36 27.93 -13.38
CA ASP A 45 -4.58 29.26 -13.98
C ASP A 45 -3.56 29.58 -15.08
N LYS A 46 -2.35 28.99 -15.00
CA LYS A 46 -1.31 29.07 -16.04
C LYS A 46 -1.50 28.07 -17.19
N GLY A 47 -2.61 27.32 -17.21
CA GLY A 47 -2.95 26.37 -18.27
C GLY A 47 -2.42 24.95 -18.07
N SER A 48 -1.89 24.59 -16.89
CA SER A 48 -1.47 23.21 -16.63
C SER A 48 -2.67 22.28 -16.51
N LYS A 49 -2.87 21.42 -17.51
CA LYS A 49 -3.92 20.39 -17.53
C LYS A 49 -3.81 19.43 -16.33
N GLY A 50 -2.58 19.08 -15.93
CA GLY A 50 -2.34 18.24 -14.77
C GLY A 50 -2.73 18.92 -13.46
N ALA A 51 -2.46 20.22 -13.33
CA ALA A 51 -2.86 20.99 -12.15
C ALA A 51 -4.38 21.19 -12.08
N GLN A 52 -5.07 21.36 -13.21
CA GLN A 52 -6.53 21.40 -13.26
C GLN A 52 -7.15 20.09 -12.76
N LEU A 53 -6.66 18.95 -13.28
CA LEU A 53 -7.13 17.63 -12.84
C LEU A 53 -6.85 17.41 -11.35
N ALA A 54 -5.63 17.68 -10.90
CA ALA A 54 -5.27 17.57 -9.49
C ALA A 54 -6.14 18.48 -8.61
N LEU A 55 -6.49 19.67 -9.07
CA LEU A 55 -7.35 20.58 -8.32
C LEU A 55 -8.77 20.03 -8.14
N THR A 56 -9.37 19.51 -9.21
CA THR A 56 -10.70 18.86 -9.16
C THR A 56 -10.69 17.62 -8.27
N LEU A 57 -9.64 16.79 -8.36
CA LEU A 57 -9.47 15.63 -7.49
C LEU A 57 -9.29 16.03 -6.01
N THR A 58 -8.54 17.11 -5.75
CA THR A 58 -8.33 17.59 -4.37
C THR A 58 -9.60 18.24 -3.80
N GLU A 59 -10.51 18.76 -4.63
CA GLU A 59 -11.78 19.35 -4.16
C GLU A 59 -12.69 18.34 -3.45
N ASP A 60 -12.75 17.09 -3.95
CA ASP A 60 -13.35 15.92 -3.28
C ASP A 60 -12.36 15.14 -2.40
N GLY A 61 -11.34 15.85 -1.87
CA GLY A 61 -10.19 15.25 -1.20
C GLY A 61 -10.53 14.27 -0.08
N GLU A 62 -11.61 14.47 0.69
CA GLU A 62 -12.01 13.54 1.75
C GLU A 62 -12.38 12.16 1.21
N ARG A 63 -13.11 12.09 0.09
CA ARG A 63 -13.51 10.82 -0.53
C ARG A 63 -12.31 10.12 -1.19
N LEU A 64 -11.43 10.89 -1.81
CA LEU A 64 -10.22 10.38 -2.46
C LEU A 64 -9.23 9.84 -1.44
N ILE A 65 -8.92 10.61 -0.40
CA ILE A 65 -8.06 10.19 0.71
C ILE A 65 -8.66 8.96 1.39
N GLY A 66 -9.97 8.96 1.68
CA GLY A 66 -10.65 7.80 2.26
C GLY A 66 -10.55 6.53 1.41
N SER A 67 -10.68 6.66 0.09
CA SER A 67 -10.57 5.52 -0.84
C SER A 67 -9.14 4.98 -0.94
N VAL A 68 -8.14 5.87 -0.98
CA VAL A 68 -6.72 5.51 -0.98
C VAL A 68 -6.33 4.82 0.32
N LEU A 69 -6.72 5.37 1.47
CA LEU A 69 -6.52 4.78 2.79
C LEU A 69 -7.16 3.40 2.93
N LEU A 70 -8.40 3.26 2.47
CA LEU A 70 -9.11 1.98 2.50
C LEU A 70 -8.42 0.95 1.60
N GLY A 71 -7.97 1.36 0.42
CA GLY A 71 -7.17 0.52 -0.48
C GLY A 71 -5.85 0.07 0.15
N ASN A 72 -5.10 0.99 0.77
CA ASN A 72 -3.85 0.68 1.46
C ASN A 72 -4.07 -0.36 2.58
N ASN A 73 -5.05 -0.10 3.45
CA ASN A 73 -5.40 -0.99 4.56
C ASN A 73 -5.82 -2.38 4.08
N LEU A 74 -6.65 -2.45 3.04
CA LEU A 74 -7.06 -3.73 2.45
C LEU A 74 -5.85 -4.53 1.97
N VAL A 75 -4.96 -3.88 1.20
CA VAL A 75 -3.75 -4.52 0.66
C VAL A 75 -2.82 -4.99 1.78
N ASN A 76 -2.63 -4.19 2.83
CA ASN A 76 -1.81 -4.55 3.99
C ASN A 76 -2.36 -5.74 4.77
N ILE A 77 -3.68 -5.76 5.02
CA ILE A 77 -4.33 -6.89 5.70
C ILE A 77 -4.23 -8.16 4.87
N LEU A 78 -4.43 -8.08 3.55
CA LEU A 78 -4.28 -9.21 2.65
C LEU A 78 -2.84 -9.73 2.63
N ALA A 79 -1.84 -8.85 2.52
CA ALA A 79 -0.44 -9.22 2.53
C ALA A 79 -0.05 -9.88 3.86
N ALA A 80 -0.47 -9.32 4.99
CA ALA A 80 -0.19 -9.85 6.31
C ALA A 80 -0.87 -11.22 6.55
N SER A 81 -2.11 -11.38 6.06
CA SER A 81 -2.84 -12.66 6.13
C SER A 81 -2.14 -13.75 5.32
N LEU A 82 -1.75 -13.44 4.08
CA LEU A 82 -1.00 -14.38 3.22
C LEU A 82 0.38 -14.70 3.79
N ALA A 83 1.09 -13.71 4.32
CA ALA A 83 2.38 -13.91 4.97
C ALA A 83 2.25 -14.79 6.22
N THR A 84 1.22 -14.57 7.04
CA THR A 84 0.95 -15.41 8.21
C THR A 84 0.71 -16.86 7.76
N ALA A 85 -0.16 -17.09 6.78
CA ALA A 85 -0.41 -18.43 6.26
C ALA A 85 0.87 -19.08 5.68
N LEU A 86 1.68 -18.31 4.95
CA LEU A 86 2.94 -18.75 4.36
C LEU A 86 3.94 -19.19 5.45
N PHE A 87 4.16 -18.34 6.45
CA PHE A 87 5.13 -18.62 7.51
C PHE A 87 4.65 -19.70 8.46
N THR A 88 3.35 -19.79 8.78
CA THR A 88 2.81 -20.91 9.56
C THR A 88 3.05 -22.23 8.85
N ARG A 89 2.91 -22.28 7.52
CA ARG A 89 3.21 -23.49 6.73
C ARG A 89 4.70 -23.87 6.76
N LEU A 90 5.60 -22.89 6.81
CA LEU A 90 7.05 -23.11 6.77
C LEU A 90 7.67 -23.39 8.15
N PHE A 91 7.20 -22.70 9.19
CA PHE A 91 7.81 -22.65 10.52
C PHE A 91 6.89 -23.16 11.64
N GLY A 92 5.68 -23.64 11.33
CA GLY A 92 4.69 -24.07 12.32
C GLY A 92 4.13 -22.89 13.12
N ASP A 93 3.73 -23.11 14.37
CA ASP A 93 3.09 -22.10 15.21
C ASP A 93 3.97 -20.87 15.45
N SER A 94 5.30 -21.06 15.54
CA SER A 94 6.27 -19.95 15.64
C SER A 94 6.32 -19.07 14.39
N GLY A 95 5.82 -19.57 13.25
CA GLY A 95 5.71 -18.83 12.01
C GLY A 95 4.81 -17.60 12.09
N VAL A 96 3.79 -17.62 12.95
CA VAL A 96 2.90 -16.46 13.14
C VAL A 96 3.68 -15.27 13.71
N ALA A 97 4.46 -15.49 14.76
CA ALA A 97 5.27 -14.42 15.37
C ALA A 97 6.32 -13.86 14.40
N LEU A 98 6.95 -14.73 13.61
CA LEU A 98 7.87 -14.32 12.54
C LEU A 98 7.17 -13.49 11.46
N ALA A 99 6.01 -13.94 10.98
CA ALA A 99 5.23 -13.20 9.99
C ALA A 99 4.82 -11.82 10.51
N THR A 100 4.34 -11.72 11.75
CA THR A 100 3.99 -10.44 12.36
C THR A 100 5.19 -9.50 12.37
N LEU A 101 6.34 -9.95 12.87
CA LEU A 101 7.54 -9.11 12.97
C LEU A 101 8.03 -8.65 11.59
N VAL A 102 8.13 -9.58 10.63
CA VAL A 102 8.57 -9.28 9.26
C VAL A 102 7.59 -8.34 8.56
N MET A 103 6.29 -8.62 8.64
CA MET A 103 5.28 -7.79 7.98
C MET A 103 5.18 -6.41 8.60
N THR A 104 5.30 -6.26 9.92
CA THR A 104 5.34 -4.93 10.56
C THR A 104 6.52 -4.12 10.03
N LEU A 105 7.72 -4.71 9.93
CA LEU A 105 8.88 -4.01 9.36
C LEU A 105 8.66 -3.64 7.89
N LEU A 106 8.14 -4.56 7.08
CA LEU A 106 7.90 -4.30 5.66
C LEU A 106 6.83 -3.24 5.44
N VAL A 107 5.71 -3.30 6.15
CA VAL A 107 4.63 -2.30 6.06
C VAL A 107 5.15 -0.95 6.55
N LEU A 108 5.90 -0.88 7.65
CA LEU A 108 6.49 0.39 8.10
C LEU A 108 7.39 1.01 7.03
N ILE A 109 8.23 0.23 6.36
CA ILE A 109 9.18 0.74 5.36
C ILE A 109 8.50 1.12 4.05
N PHE A 110 7.54 0.31 3.58
CA PHE A 110 6.97 0.44 2.24
C PHE A 110 5.60 1.10 2.20
N ALA A 111 4.84 1.05 3.28
CA ALA A 111 3.44 1.47 3.33
C ALA A 111 3.17 2.66 4.25
N GLU A 112 4.11 3.04 5.12
CA GLU A 112 3.90 4.10 6.11
C GLU A 112 4.85 5.29 5.96
N VAL A 113 5.98 5.15 5.24
CA VAL A 113 6.90 6.26 4.90
C VAL A 113 6.70 6.77 3.48
#